data_AF-A0A5K7SF01-F1
#
_entry.id   AF-A0A5K7SF01-F1
#
_cell.length_a   1.000
_cell.length_b   1.000
_cell.length_c   1.000
_cell.angle_alpha   90.00
_cell.angle_beta   90.00
_cell.angle_gamma   90.00
#
_symmetry.space_group_name_H-M   'P 1'
#
loop_
_entity.id
_entity.type
_entity.pdbx_description
1 polymer ?
#
loop_
_entity_poly.entity_id
_entity_poly.type
_entity_poly.pdbx_seq_one_letter_code
_entity_poly.pdbx_strand_id
1 'polypeptide(L)'
;MLTVYLNNELVKLDKHPEEEQITVSFPKVKEIWTESKTDLVELLYALYELGCFNFGKISLIRLANYLENVFNISLGDVYRTYLSIRGRTNRTQFLDQLKERLIAKMNKDDQK
;
A
#
# COMPACT_ATOMS: atom_id res chain seq x y z
N MET A 1 50.39 7.83 -6.49
CA MET A 1 49.67 7.12 -7.57
C MET A 1 49.12 5.77 -7.10
N LEU A 2 49.93 4.83 -6.60
CA LEU A 2 49.42 3.53 -6.11
C LEU A 2 48.54 3.62 -4.85
N THR A 3 48.87 4.52 -3.92
CA THR A 3 48.10 4.71 -2.67
C THR A 3 46.70 5.26 -2.91
N VAL A 4 46.54 6.11 -3.93
CA VAL A 4 45.23 6.63 -4.35
C VAL A 4 44.40 5.49 -4.96
N TYR A 5 45.01 4.63 -5.78
CA TYR A 5 44.34 3.48 -6.37
C TYR A 5 43.92 2.46 -5.30
N LEU A 6 44.82 2.12 -4.37
CA LEU A 6 44.54 1.20 -3.26
C LEU A 6 43.46 1.73 -2.32
N ASN A 7 43.47 3.02 -2.00
CA ASN A 7 42.39 3.63 -1.21
C ASN A 7 41.07 3.63 -1.98
N ASN A 8 41.09 3.83 -3.30
CA ASN A 8 39.88 3.75 -4.11
C ASN A 8 39.34 2.32 -4.18
N GLU A 9 40.21 1.31 -4.27
CA GLU A 9 39.83 -0.10 -4.22
C GLU A 9 39.30 -0.50 -2.84
N LEU A 10 39.91 -0.01 -1.75
CA LEU A 10 39.38 -0.22 -0.40
C LEU A 10 38.00 0.44 -0.22
N VAL A 11 37.77 1.64 -0.76
CA VAL A 11 36.44 2.30 -0.74
C VAL A 11 35.41 1.55 -1.58
N LYS A 12 35.82 0.83 -2.63
CA LYS A 12 34.92 -0.04 -3.40
C LYS A 12 34.60 -1.33 -2.66
N LEU A 13 35.53 -1.85 -1.84
CA LEU A 13 35.38 -3.09 -1.08
C LEU A 13 34.68 -2.90 0.28
N ASP A 14 34.78 -1.71 0.88
CA ASP A 14 34.08 -1.31 2.11
C ASP A 14 32.59 -1.00 1.86
N LYS A 15 32.20 -0.87 0.58
CA LYS A 15 30.80 -1.00 0.18
C LYS A 15 30.46 -2.48 0.15
N HIS A 16 29.96 -3.00 1.29
CA HIS A 16 29.39 -4.34 1.41
C HIS A 16 28.62 -4.76 0.15
N PRO A 17 29.13 -5.72 -0.64
CA PRO A 17 28.30 -6.47 -1.55
C PRO A 17 27.57 -7.55 -0.74
N GLU A 18 26.34 -7.87 -1.14
CA GLU A 18 25.50 -8.97 -0.64
C GLU A 18 24.50 -8.65 0.50
N GLU A 19 23.55 -7.77 0.20
CA GLU A 19 22.25 -8.34 -0.18
C GLU A 19 22.00 -7.90 -1.62
N GLU A 20 22.08 -8.82 -2.58
CA GLU A 20 21.40 -8.66 -3.86
C GLU A 20 19.89 -8.66 -3.57
N GLN A 21 19.40 -7.54 -3.04
CA GLN A 21 17.98 -7.26 -3.10
C GLN A 21 17.68 -7.21 -4.59
N ILE A 22 16.89 -8.16 -5.07
CA ILE A 22 16.07 -7.97 -6.25
C ILE A 22 15.43 -6.60 -6.03
N THR A 23 15.99 -5.55 -6.62
CA THR A 23 15.36 -4.24 -6.57
C THR A 23 14.17 -4.44 -7.46
N VAL A 24 13.07 -4.89 -6.87
CA VAL A 24 11.74 -4.67 -7.40
C VAL A 24 11.64 -3.15 -7.40
N SER A 25 12.20 -2.53 -8.45
CA SER A 25 12.16 -1.10 -8.58
C SER A 25 10.68 -0.78 -8.60
N PHE A 26 10.21 0.06 -7.68
CA PHE A 26 8.84 0.54 -7.74
C PHE A 26 8.57 0.96 -9.19
N PRO A 27 7.43 0.53 -9.78
CA PRO A 27 7.10 0.90 -11.15
C PRO A 27 7.33 2.38 -11.33
N LYS A 28 8.08 2.77 -12.38
CA LYS A 28 8.45 4.17 -12.63
C LYS A 28 7.20 5.06 -12.76
N VAL A 29 6.09 4.46 -13.18
CA VAL A 29 4.77 5.07 -13.24
C VAL A 29 3.99 4.67 -11.99
N LYS A 30 3.51 5.66 -11.25
CA LYS A 30 2.57 5.41 -10.15
C LYS A 30 1.19 5.12 -10.73
N GLU A 31 0.59 4.02 -10.31
CA GLU A 31 -0.82 3.73 -10.61
C GLU A 31 -1.72 4.70 -9.84
N ILE A 32 -2.81 5.12 -10.49
CA ILE A 32 -3.75 6.10 -9.94
C ILE A 32 -4.99 5.38 -9.45
N TRP A 33 -5.39 5.67 -8.22
CA TRP A 33 -6.68 5.22 -7.73
C TRP A 33 -7.83 5.90 -8.44
N THR A 34 -8.71 5.09 -9.03
CA THR A 34 -9.84 5.54 -9.85
C THR A 34 -11.16 5.61 -9.08
N GLU A 35 -11.29 4.86 -7.98
CA GLU A 35 -12.52 4.84 -7.18
C GLU A 35 -12.61 6.07 -6.27
N SER A 36 -13.71 6.19 -5.52
CA SER A 36 -13.88 7.35 -4.65
C SER A 36 -12.88 7.36 -3.49
N LYS A 37 -12.58 8.57 -2.98
CA LYS A 37 -11.80 8.71 -1.74
C LYS A 37 -12.45 7.95 -0.58
N THR A 38 -13.77 7.92 -0.55
CA THR A 38 -14.50 7.26 0.52
C THR A 38 -14.33 5.75 0.48
N ASP A 39 -14.24 5.15 -0.71
CA ASP A 39 -13.98 3.71 -0.88
C ASP A 39 -12.59 3.34 -0.38
N LEU A 40 -11.59 4.18 -0.67
CA LEU A 40 -10.24 3.97 -0.16
C LEU A 40 -10.16 4.17 1.37
N VAL A 41 -10.92 5.12 1.93
CA VAL A 41 -11.04 5.27 3.40
C VAL A 41 -11.71 4.05 4.02
N GLU A 42 -12.74 3.49 3.39
CA GLU A 42 -13.39 2.25 3.85
C GLU A 42 -12.38 1.10 3.93
N LEU A 43 -11.61 0.88 2.86
CA LEU A 43 -10.56 -0.14 2.80
C LEU A 43 -9.47 0.12 3.86
N LEU A 44 -9.03 1.36 3.98
CA LEU A 44 -8.02 1.78 4.96
C LEU A 44 -8.44 1.41 6.38
N TYR A 45 -9.67 1.74 6.77
CA TYR A 45 -10.18 1.43 8.11
C TYR A 45 -10.29 -0.07 8.34
N ALA A 46 -10.73 -0.84 7.35
CA ALA A 46 -10.78 -2.30 7.47
C ALA A 46 -9.38 -2.91 7.67
N LEU A 47 -8.38 -2.45 6.92
CA LEU A 47 -6.99 -2.90 7.06
C LEU A 47 -6.38 -2.49 8.41
N TYR A 48 -6.74 -1.30 8.90
CA TYR A 48 -6.30 -0.80 10.20
C TYR A 48 -6.88 -1.64 11.35
N GLU A 49 -8.20 -1.85 11.37
CA GLU A 49 -8.89 -2.61 12.42
C GLU A 49 -8.48 -4.09 12.41
N LEU A 50 -8.21 -4.67 11.24
CA LEU A 50 -7.69 -6.04 11.13
C LEU A 50 -6.21 -6.14 11.54
N GLY A 51 -5.48 -5.01 11.63
CA GLY A 51 -4.09 -4.98 12.04
C GLY A 51 -3.12 -5.53 10.99
N CYS A 52 -3.45 -5.42 9.70
CA CYS A 52 -2.70 -6.06 8.61
C CYS A 52 -1.25 -5.54 8.44
N PHE A 53 -0.92 -4.39 9.03
CA PHE A 53 0.38 -3.74 8.85
C PHE A 53 1.16 -3.66 10.15
N ASN A 54 2.47 -3.94 10.06
CA ASN A 54 3.43 -3.80 11.17
C ASN A 54 2.97 -4.50 12.45
N PHE A 55 2.44 -5.72 12.34
CA PHE A 55 1.90 -6.47 13.49
C PHE A 55 0.80 -5.70 14.25
N GLY A 56 -0.06 -4.99 13.53
CA GLY A 56 -1.12 -4.15 14.10
C GLY A 56 -0.64 -2.86 14.79
N LYS A 57 0.64 -2.49 14.64
CA LYS A 57 1.23 -1.32 15.34
C LYS A 57 1.31 -0.05 14.50
N ILE A 58 0.82 -0.07 13.26
CA ILE A 58 0.75 1.15 12.45
C ILE A 58 -0.31 2.09 13.02
N SER A 59 -0.07 3.40 13.03
CA SER A 59 -1.12 4.37 13.33
C SER A 59 -1.99 4.63 12.11
N LEU A 60 -3.26 4.97 12.32
CA LEU A 60 -4.22 5.25 11.25
C LEU A 60 -3.70 6.33 10.27
N ILE A 61 -3.17 7.43 10.81
CA ILE A 61 -2.63 8.55 10.01
C ILE A 61 -1.41 8.09 9.19
N ARG A 62 -0.54 7.25 9.78
CA ARG A 62 0.62 6.72 9.06
C ARG A 62 0.18 5.79 7.91
N LEU A 63 -0.84 4.97 8.14
CA LEU A 63 -1.42 4.13 7.10
C LEU A 63 -2.10 4.98 6.00
N ALA A 64 -2.84 6.03 6.37
CA ALA A 64 -3.43 6.98 5.42
C ALA A 64 -2.39 7.60 4.49
N ASN A 65 -1.34 8.20 5.07
CA ASN A 65 -0.26 8.81 4.30
C ASN A 65 0.44 7.80 3.40
N TYR A 66 0.59 6.55 3.86
CA TYR A 66 1.17 5.49 3.05
C TYR A 66 0.29 5.17 1.83
N LEU A 67 -1.02 4.97 2.04
CA LEU A 67 -1.96 4.68 0.96
C LEU A 67 -2.11 5.85 -0.02
N GLU A 68 -2.14 7.11 0.45
CA GLU A 68 -2.11 8.30 -0.42
C GLU A 68 -0.93 8.28 -1.38
N ASN A 69 0.27 7.96 -0.88
CA ASN A 69 1.49 7.91 -1.67
C ASN A 69 1.51 6.75 -2.69
N VAL A 70 1.01 5.59 -2.28
CA VAL A 70 0.96 4.37 -3.10
C VAL A 70 -0.07 4.51 -4.23
N PHE A 71 -1.23 5.05 -3.91
CA PHE A 71 -2.36 5.17 -4.83
C PHE A 71 -2.45 6.51 -5.57
N ASN A 72 -1.46 7.38 -5.36
CA ASN A 72 -1.35 8.70 -5.98
C ASN A 72 -2.65 9.53 -5.84
N ILE A 73 -3.20 9.57 -4.63
CA ILE A 73 -4.46 10.23 -4.29
C ILE A 73 -4.33 11.01 -2.99
N SER A 74 -5.14 12.05 -2.81
CA SER A 74 -5.29 12.75 -1.53
C SER A 74 -6.61 12.38 -0.88
N LEU A 75 -6.56 11.66 0.23
CA LEU A 75 -7.67 11.25 1.09
C LEU A 75 -8.21 12.42 1.91
N GLY A 76 -7.35 13.33 2.35
CA GLY A 76 -7.75 14.46 3.21
C GLY A 76 -8.17 14.00 4.62
N ASP A 77 -9.32 14.47 5.11
CA ASP A 77 -9.80 14.12 6.45
C ASP A 77 -10.44 12.72 6.48
N VAL A 78 -9.60 11.72 6.78
CA VAL A 78 -10.01 10.31 6.89
C VAL A 78 -11.00 10.08 8.04
N TYR A 79 -10.92 10.84 9.14
CA TYR A 79 -11.83 10.69 10.28
C TYR A 79 -13.23 11.17 9.92
N ARG A 80 -13.35 12.35 9.31
CA ARG A 80 -14.64 12.88 8.84
C ARG A 80 -15.26 11.96 7.78
N THR A 81 -14.44 11.46 6.87
CA THR A 81 -14.91 10.54 5.82
C THR A 81 -15.45 9.24 6.44
N TYR A 82 -14.77 8.69 7.45
CA TYR A 82 -15.25 7.53 8.19
C TYR A 82 -16.56 7.78 8.95
N LEU A 83 -16.74 8.96 9.55
CA LEU A 83 -18.01 9.32 10.18
C LEU A 83 -19.16 9.32 9.16
N SER A 84 -18.90 9.78 7.93
CA SER A 84 -19.88 9.71 6.84
C SER A 84 -20.21 8.26 6.46
N ILE A 85 -19.21 7.38 6.35
CA ILE A 85 -19.40 5.94 6.06
C ILE A 85 -20.28 5.29 7.14
N ARG A 86 -20.00 5.56 8.42
CA ARG A 86 -20.73 4.99 9.55
C ARG A 86 -22.22 5.36 9.55
N GLY A 87 -22.57 6.52 8.99
CA GLY A 87 -23.94 7.00 8.86
C GLY A 87 -24.74 6.39 7.70
N ARG A 88 -24.11 5.61 6.81
CA ARG A 88 -24.78 4.98 5.66
C ARG A 88 -25.61 3.77 6.09
N THR A 89 -26.63 3.45 5.29
CA THR A 89 -27.40 2.20 5.43
C THR A 89 -26.52 0.99 5.16
N ASN A 90 -25.72 1.02 4.09
CA ASN A 90 -24.64 0.06 3.87
C ASN A 90 -23.29 0.70 4.24
N ARG A 91 -22.69 0.22 5.33
CA ARG A 91 -21.43 0.73 5.89
C ARG A 91 -20.18 0.15 5.23
N THR A 92 -20.32 -0.97 4.52
CA THR A 92 -19.22 -1.75 3.92
C THR A 92 -19.42 -1.93 2.42
N GLN A 93 -20.00 -0.90 1.77
CA GLN A 93 -20.42 -0.99 0.37
C GLN A 93 -19.26 -1.31 -0.57
N PHE A 94 -18.07 -0.76 -0.33
CA PHE A 94 -16.91 -1.04 -1.16
C PHE A 94 -16.34 -2.44 -0.92
N LEU A 95 -16.21 -2.85 0.34
CA LEU A 95 -15.70 -4.18 0.72
C LEU A 95 -16.62 -5.31 0.24
N ASP A 96 -17.93 -5.08 0.30
CA ASP A 96 -18.91 -6.04 -0.22
C ASP A 96 -18.76 -6.23 -1.73
N GLN A 97 -18.59 -5.14 -2.47
CA GLN A 97 -18.32 -5.21 -3.91
C GLN A 97 -16.99 -5.92 -4.21
N LEU A 98 -15.91 -5.63 -3.48
CA LEU A 98 -14.63 -6.31 -3.65
C LEU A 98 -14.76 -7.83 -3.46
N LYS A 99 -15.43 -8.23 -2.37
CA LYS A 99 -15.69 -9.63 -2.04
C LYS A 99 -16.52 -10.31 -3.15
N GLU A 100 -17.61 -9.68 -3.56
CA GLU A 100 -18.49 -10.22 -4.62
C GLU A 100 -17.72 -10.41 -5.93
N ARG A 101 -16.95 -9.41 -6.36
CA ARG A 101 -16.16 -9.47 -7.60
C ARG A 101 -15.09 -10.55 -7.54
N LEU A 102 -14.42 -10.71 -6.40
CA LEU A 102 -13.40 -11.74 -6.21
C LEU A 102 -14.00 -13.15 -6.27
N ILE A 103 -15.11 -13.38 -5.55
CA ILE A 103 -15.81 -14.67 -5.55
C ILE A 103 -16.33 -15.00 -6.96
N ALA A 104 -16.92 -14.02 -7.66
CA ALA A 104 -17.39 -14.22 -9.03
C ALA A 104 -16.26 -14.62 -9.99
N LYS A 105 -15.05 -14.07 -9.81
CA LYS A 105 -13.88 -14.47 -10.60
C LYS A 105 -13.46 -15.91 -10.29
N MET A 106 -13.40 -16.30 -9.03
CA MET A 106 -13.05 -17.67 -8.60
C MET A 106 -14.04 -18.69 -9.16
N ASN A 107 -15.34 -18.45 -8.98
CA ASN A 107 -16.39 -19.34 -9.51
C ASN A 107 -16.32 -19.51 -11.03
N LYS A 108 -15.95 -18.45 -11.77
CA LYS A 108 -15.77 -18.50 -13.22
C LYS A 108 -14.56 -19.35 -13.63
N ASP A 109 -13.52 -19.37 -12.81
CA ASP A 109 -12.31 -20.17 -13.07
C ASP A 109 -12.55 -21.64 -12.73
N ASP A 110 -13.30 -21.97 -11.68
CA ASP A 110 -13.64 -23.36 -11.30
C ASP A 110 -14.60 -24.04 -12.29
N GLN A 111 -15.35 -23.25 -13.07
CA GLN A 111 -16.26 -23.75 -14.11
C GLN A 111 -15.56 -24.03 -15.46
N LYS A 112 -14.24 -23.76 -15.57
CA LYS A 112 -13.44 -24.05 -16.77
C LYS A 112 -12.60 -25.31 -16.60
#